data_AF-A0A9D7CUY9-F1
#
_entry.id   AF-A0A9D7CUY9-F1
#
_cell.length_a   1.000
_cell.length_b   1.000
_cell.length_c   1.000
_cell.angle_alpha   90.00
_cell.angle_beta   90.00
_cell.angle_gamma   90.00
#
_symmetry.space_group_name_H-M   'P 1'
#
loop_
_entity.id
_entity.type
_entity.pdbx_description
1 polymer ?
#
loop_
_entity_poly.entity_id
_entity_poly.type
_entity_poly.pdbx_seq_one_letter_code
_entity_poly.pdbx_strand_id
1 'polypeptide(L)'
;MRRARLTLLCVHVVLGLGLAAACGDTDEPPAPPGVDAGTLDVNVPKTEGGAGDATAALDSATGNDATANDAAADAKNDGTVADAGSDVTTDAATDALVSDAGDAGCALPPSGIVGWWTGDDTTNDRTGNHNMTVVGSVPYVAGMVGNGFSLTPGNYLTRPHVAAIALTSAYTIEAWVKVTATGGRIVDHITASIPNGYLLDTYPQNVRAYAGTVFAGGTTTLALNTWHHLAAVFDGDAIDGGPDGGVGTLKVYRNGILEGTVTATSPAVTNTKPLRIGADSNGANSLNGIADEVTIYDRPLSEAELKAIFNAGALGKCK
;
A
#
# COMPACT_ATOMS: atom_id res chain seq x y z
N MET A 1 57.91 42.12 -34.05
CA MET A 1 57.98 43.14 -32.98
C MET A 1 56.89 42.84 -31.94
N ARG A 2 57.20 43.11 -30.67
CA ARG A 2 56.54 42.61 -29.46
C ARG A 2 55.04 42.97 -29.35
N ARG A 3 54.24 42.02 -28.84
CA ARG A 3 52.95 42.30 -28.17
C ARG A 3 53.21 42.73 -26.72
N ALA A 4 52.54 43.79 -26.26
CA ALA A 4 52.36 44.19 -24.86
C ALA A 4 50.86 44.47 -24.67
N ARG A 5 50.14 43.67 -23.85
CA ARG A 5 49.70 43.92 -22.45
C ARG A 5 48.77 45.15 -22.32
N LEU A 6 47.49 44.90 -22.02
CA LEU A 6 46.83 45.07 -20.69
C LEU A 6 46.34 46.53 -20.54
N THR A 7 45.07 46.86 -20.31
CA THR A 7 44.46 46.83 -18.96
C THR A 7 42.97 47.21 -19.02
N LEU A 8 42.23 46.59 -18.11
CA LEU A 8 40.84 46.71 -17.70
C LEU A 8 40.43 48.13 -17.24
N LEU A 9 39.20 48.57 -17.56
CA LEU A 9 38.49 49.54 -16.72
C LEU A 9 36.97 49.31 -16.78
N CYS A 10 36.40 48.87 -15.66
CA CYS A 10 34.97 48.90 -15.41
C CYS A 10 34.51 50.34 -15.20
N VAL A 11 33.38 50.72 -15.81
CA VAL A 11 32.55 51.82 -15.33
C VAL A 11 31.11 51.34 -15.33
N HIS A 12 30.55 51.19 -14.12
CA HIS A 12 29.11 51.17 -13.90
C HIS A 12 28.58 52.58 -14.16
N VAL A 13 27.59 52.71 -15.04
CA VAL A 13 26.67 53.85 -15.04
C VAL A 13 25.27 53.30 -14.88
N VAL A 14 24.70 53.54 -13.70
CA VAL A 14 23.26 53.58 -13.50
C VAL A 14 22.82 55.00 -13.84
N LEU A 15 21.96 55.15 -14.84
CA LEU A 15 21.09 56.32 -14.97
C LEU A 15 19.74 55.85 -15.51
N GLY A 16 18.71 56.01 -14.69
CA GLY A 16 17.33 55.92 -15.13
C GLY A 16 16.89 57.20 -15.82
N LEU A 17 15.97 57.06 -16.76
CA LEU A 17 14.66 57.74 -16.80
C LEU A 17 13.98 57.31 -18.10
N GLY A 18 12.72 56.92 -17.99
CA GLY A 18 11.93 56.43 -19.12
C GLY A 18 11.45 57.54 -20.05
N LEU A 19 11.08 57.13 -21.27
CA LEU A 19 9.88 57.59 -21.94
C LEU A 19 9.46 56.57 -23.01
N ALA A 20 8.14 56.47 -23.17
CA ALA A 20 7.37 55.42 -23.81
C ALA A 20 7.61 55.20 -25.32
N ALA A 21 7.34 53.98 -25.78
CA ALA A 21 7.01 53.68 -27.17
C ALA A 21 6.06 52.46 -27.28
N ALA A 22 4.90 52.72 -27.87
CA ALA A 22 4.02 51.86 -28.69
C ALA A 22 3.52 50.51 -28.13
N CYS A 23 2.23 50.50 -27.78
CA CYS A 23 1.35 49.32 -27.82
C CYS A 23 1.13 48.91 -29.29
N GLY A 24 1.38 47.65 -29.60
CA GLY A 24 1.00 47.01 -30.87
C GLY A 24 0.14 45.79 -30.55
N ASP A 25 -1.02 45.72 -31.21
CA ASP A 25 -2.01 44.66 -31.14
C ASP A 25 -1.41 43.27 -31.42
N THR A 26 -1.79 42.27 -30.63
CA THR A 26 -1.75 40.87 -31.06
C THR A 26 -3.02 40.16 -30.62
N ASP A 27 -3.53 39.38 -31.57
CA ASP A 27 -4.86 38.80 -31.68
C ASP A 27 -5.25 37.86 -30.53
N GLU A 28 -6.54 37.95 -30.18
CA GLU A 28 -7.27 37.01 -29.32
C GLU A 28 -7.50 35.68 -30.07
N PRO A 29 -7.29 34.51 -29.43
CA PRO A 29 -7.58 33.22 -30.07
C PRO A 29 -9.09 32.93 -30.12
N PRO A 30 -9.61 32.28 -31.18
CA PRO A 30 -11.04 32.07 -31.37
C PRO A 30 -11.63 31.02 -30.41
N ALA A 31 -12.86 31.27 -29.97
CA ALA A 31 -13.68 30.38 -29.14
C ALA A 31 -14.05 29.06 -29.86
N PRO A 32 -14.26 27.96 -29.12
CA PRO A 32 -14.67 26.67 -29.71
C PRO A 32 -16.12 26.69 -30.21
N PRO A 33 -16.46 25.92 -31.27
CA PRO A 33 -17.80 25.89 -31.82
C PRO A 33 -18.79 25.14 -30.91
N GLY A 34 -19.99 25.72 -30.76
CA GLY A 34 -21.11 25.17 -30.02
C GLY A 34 -21.68 23.91 -30.67
N VAL A 35 -22.02 22.93 -29.84
CA VAL A 35 -22.83 21.77 -30.21
C VAL A 35 -24.29 22.18 -30.25
N ASP A 36 -24.85 22.23 -31.46
CA ASP A 36 -26.28 22.40 -31.69
C ASP A 36 -26.99 21.04 -31.57
N ALA A 37 -28.12 21.05 -30.88
CA ALA A 37 -28.96 19.89 -30.64
C ALA A 37 -29.98 19.77 -31.78
N GLY A 38 -29.88 18.69 -32.56
CA GLY A 38 -30.80 18.45 -33.68
C GLY A 38 -30.91 16.99 -34.08
N THR A 39 -31.87 16.30 -33.46
CA THR A 39 -32.71 15.20 -33.98
C THR A 39 -32.06 14.12 -34.88
N LEU A 40 -31.85 12.94 -34.30
CA LEU A 40 -31.81 11.68 -35.06
C LEU A 40 -33.16 10.96 -34.91
N ASP A 41 -33.92 10.96 -36.00
CA ASP A 41 -35.06 10.08 -36.23
C ASP A 41 -34.60 8.61 -36.27
N VAL A 42 -35.22 7.76 -35.45
CA VAL A 42 -35.18 6.30 -35.65
C VAL A 42 -36.61 5.82 -35.90
N ASN A 43 -36.80 5.39 -37.13
CA ASN A 43 -37.99 4.78 -37.67
C ASN A 43 -38.26 3.42 -36.98
N VAL A 44 -39.41 3.27 -36.33
CA VAL A 44 -39.89 2.03 -35.71
C VAL A 44 -40.82 1.30 -36.69
N PRO A 45 -40.61 0.02 -37.04
CA PRO A 45 -41.67 -0.75 -37.68
C PRO A 45 -42.71 -1.19 -36.64
N LYS A 46 -43.97 -0.87 -36.92
CA LYS A 46 -45.16 -1.34 -36.20
C LYS A 46 -45.27 -2.86 -36.24
N THR A 47 -45.53 -3.47 -35.09
CA THR A 47 -46.35 -4.68 -34.98
C THR A 47 -47.30 -4.50 -33.80
N GLU A 48 -48.60 -4.51 -34.08
CA GLU A 48 -49.66 -4.47 -33.09
C GLU A 48 -49.98 -5.86 -32.54
N GLY A 49 -50.39 -5.90 -31.26
CA GLY A 49 -51.53 -6.70 -30.81
C GLY A 49 -51.24 -7.79 -29.78
N GLY A 50 -51.79 -7.65 -28.57
CA GLY A 50 -52.20 -8.82 -27.77
C GLY A 50 -51.99 -8.78 -26.25
N ALA A 51 -52.80 -7.96 -25.55
CA ALA A 51 -53.39 -8.11 -24.22
C ALA A 51 -52.79 -9.02 -23.11
N GLY A 52 -52.74 -8.44 -21.90
CA GLY A 52 -52.79 -9.09 -20.56
C GLY A 52 -51.48 -8.89 -19.79
N ASP A 53 -51.41 -8.49 -18.53
CA ASP A 53 -52.36 -8.12 -17.47
C ASP A 53 -51.53 -7.33 -16.43
N ALA A 54 -52.18 -6.47 -15.66
CA ALA A 54 -51.57 -5.38 -14.91
C ALA A 54 -51.06 -5.76 -13.53
N THR A 55 -49.87 -5.27 -13.15
CA THR A 55 -49.57 -4.90 -11.76
C THR A 55 -48.97 -3.50 -11.75
N ALA A 56 -49.76 -2.58 -11.21
CA ALA A 56 -49.44 -1.15 -11.07
C ALA A 56 -48.37 -0.92 -9.98
N ALA A 57 -47.46 0.01 -10.28
CA ALA A 57 -46.58 0.65 -9.33
C ALA A 57 -47.29 1.79 -8.58
N LEU A 58 -46.72 2.20 -7.43
CA LEU A 58 -46.54 3.56 -6.89
C LEU A 58 -45.99 3.39 -5.44
N ASP A 59 -44.70 3.61 -5.19
CA ASP A 59 -44.06 4.87 -4.76
C ASP A 59 -44.44 5.39 -3.36
N SER A 60 -43.43 5.44 -2.47
CA SER A 60 -43.04 6.61 -1.63
C SER A 60 -42.79 6.36 -0.12
N ALA A 61 -41.61 6.84 0.30
CA ALA A 61 -41.30 7.64 1.51
C ALA A 61 -41.29 7.04 2.96
N THR A 62 -40.08 7.03 3.52
CA THR A 62 -39.61 7.62 4.81
C THR A 62 -40.31 7.35 6.17
N GLY A 63 -39.51 6.84 7.12
CA GLY A 63 -39.28 7.48 8.45
C GLY A 63 -40.06 7.02 9.69
N ASN A 64 -39.38 7.14 10.86
CA ASN A 64 -39.79 6.99 12.28
C ASN A 64 -39.84 5.57 12.87
N ASP A 65 -39.13 5.20 13.95
CA ASP A 65 -39.00 5.76 15.32
C ASP A 65 -40.32 5.86 16.11
N ALA A 66 -40.53 4.91 17.04
CA ALA A 66 -41.08 5.15 18.38
C ALA A 66 -41.32 3.84 19.18
N THR A 67 -40.52 3.68 20.25
CA THR A 67 -40.89 3.36 21.65
C THR A 67 -42.07 2.42 22.00
N ALA A 68 -41.71 1.39 22.78
CA ALA A 68 -42.20 1.06 24.12
C ALA A 68 -43.65 0.57 24.37
N ASN A 69 -43.67 -0.58 25.07
CA ASN A 69 -44.43 -0.89 26.28
C ASN A 69 -45.77 -1.68 26.18
N ASP A 70 -45.80 -2.69 27.06
CA ASP A 70 -46.95 -3.28 27.77
C ASP A 70 -47.89 -4.24 27.01
N ALA A 71 -47.84 -5.53 27.38
CA ALA A 71 -48.85 -6.12 28.27
C ALA A 71 -48.72 -7.65 28.33
N ALA A 72 -48.70 -8.14 29.56
CA ALA A 72 -48.63 -9.54 29.96
C ALA A 72 -50.00 -10.26 29.95
N ALA A 73 -49.92 -11.58 30.18
CA ALA A 73 -50.92 -12.52 30.71
C ALA A 73 -51.64 -13.45 29.70
N ASP A 74 -51.46 -14.77 29.87
CA ASP A 74 -52.40 -15.62 30.62
C ASP A 74 -51.80 -17.01 30.88
N ALA A 75 -52.17 -17.61 32.01
CA ALA A 75 -51.58 -18.80 32.62
C ALA A 75 -52.54 -20.01 32.60
N LYS A 76 -52.02 -21.15 33.09
CA LYS A 76 -52.66 -22.42 33.57
C LYS A 76 -52.66 -23.56 32.55
N ASN A 77 -52.43 -24.83 32.88
CA ASN A 77 -52.06 -25.59 34.09
C ASN A 77 -51.97 -27.08 33.65
N ASP A 78 -51.19 -27.92 34.34
CA ASP A 78 -51.50 -29.34 34.71
C ASP A 78 -50.30 -30.34 34.60
N GLY A 79 -50.07 -31.10 35.68
CA GLY A 79 -49.55 -32.47 35.63
C GLY A 79 -48.08 -32.75 36.03
N THR A 80 -47.86 -33.21 37.27
CA THR A 80 -46.58 -33.65 37.87
C THR A 80 -46.14 -35.07 37.48
N VAL A 81 -44.84 -35.30 37.16
CA VAL A 81 -43.93 -36.29 37.80
C VAL A 81 -42.47 -36.10 37.33
N ALA A 82 -41.52 -36.31 38.25
CA ALA A 82 -40.10 -35.97 38.16
C ALA A 82 -39.21 -37.06 37.53
N ASP A 83 -38.15 -36.64 36.82
CA ASP A 83 -36.79 -37.22 36.92
C ASP A 83 -35.73 -36.18 36.44
N ALA A 84 -34.53 -36.26 37.00
CA ALA A 84 -33.56 -35.20 37.22
C ALA A 84 -32.83 -34.63 35.99
N GLY A 85 -32.49 -33.33 36.04
CA GLY A 85 -31.34 -32.79 35.29
C GLY A 85 -31.43 -31.31 34.88
N SER A 86 -31.13 -30.41 35.81
CA SER A 86 -30.66 -29.02 35.62
C SER A 86 -31.36 -28.12 34.58
N ASP A 87 -32.26 -27.31 35.12
CA ASP A 87 -32.58 -25.93 34.77
C ASP A 87 -31.39 -25.12 34.18
N VAL A 88 -31.54 -24.66 32.93
CA VAL A 88 -31.27 -23.27 32.52
C VAL A 88 -32.23 -22.94 31.37
N THR A 89 -33.29 -22.20 31.65
CA THR A 89 -34.04 -21.48 30.62
C THR A 89 -33.32 -20.20 30.21
N THR A 90 -33.47 -19.86 28.93
CA THR A 90 -33.43 -18.54 28.29
C THR A 90 -32.08 -17.87 27.96
N ASP A 91 -31.99 -17.58 26.67
CA ASP A 91 -31.43 -16.38 26.03
C ASP A 91 -29.91 -16.28 25.88
N ALA A 92 -29.44 -16.67 24.70
CA ALA A 92 -28.36 -15.95 24.02
C ALA A 92 -28.44 -16.23 22.52
N ALA A 93 -29.00 -15.27 21.80
CA ALA A 93 -28.60 -15.02 20.41
C ALA A 93 -27.11 -14.65 20.37
N THR A 94 -26.20 -15.60 20.51
CA THR A 94 -24.77 -15.45 20.24
C THR A 94 -24.13 -16.82 20.11
N ASP A 95 -24.17 -17.42 18.92
CA ASP A 95 -23.07 -18.31 18.51
C ASP A 95 -23.04 -18.50 16.99
N ALA A 96 -22.70 -17.43 16.29
CA ALA A 96 -21.93 -17.58 15.07
C ALA A 96 -20.57 -16.92 15.34
N LEU A 97 -19.80 -17.53 16.25
CA LEU A 97 -18.37 -17.32 16.26
C LEU A 97 -17.85 -17.86 14.92
N VAL A 98 -17.66 -16.96 13.96
CA VAL A 98 -16.82 -17.21 12.80
C VAL A 98 -15.43 -17.48 13.36
N SER A 99 -15.12 -18.75 13.56
CA SER A 99 -13.77 -19.22 13.79
C SER A 99 -12.99 -19.09 12.49
N ASP A 100 -12.35 -17.94 12.28
CA ASP A 100 -11.32 -17.82 11.24
C ASP A 100 -10.01 -17.21 11.77
N ALA A 101 -9.69 -17.55 13.01
CA ALA A 101 -8.35 -17.41 13.56
C ALA A 101 -8.15 -18.48 14.63
N GLY A 102 -7.44 -19.55 14.31
CA GLY A 102 -6.89 -20.45 15.33
C GLY A 102 -7.26 -21.92 15.15
N ASP A 103 -6.39 -22.63 14.43
CA ASP A 103 -6.04 -24.01 14.82
C ASP A 103 -4.59 -24.38 14.41
N ALA A 104 -3.93 -23.60 13.56
CA ALA A 104 -2.54 -23.85 13.13
C ALA A 104 -1.45 -23.18 13.99
N GLY A 105 -1.81 -22.38 15.00
CA GLY A 105 -0.82 -21.66 15.82
C GLY A 105 0.05 -20.65 15.04
N CYS A 106 -0.28 -20.30 13.80
CA CYS A 106 0.37 -19.28 12.96
C CYS A 106 -0.72 -18.52 12.16
N ALA A 107 -0.39 -17.35 11.62
CA ALA A 107 -1.30 -16.64 10.72
C ALA A 107 -1.32 -17.30 9.34
N LEU A 108 -2.50 -17.48 8.74
CA LEU A 108 -2.58 -17.90 7.35
C LEU A 108 -1.90 -16.83 6.47
N PRO A 109 -0.99 -17.21 5.56
CA PRO A 109 -0.34 -16.25 4.68
C PRO A 109 -1.40 -15.62 3.76
N PRO A 110 -1.52 -14.28 3.70
CA PRO A 110 -2.44 -13.65 2.77
C PRO A 110 -2.11 -14.07 1.32
N SER A 111 -3.14 -14.20 0.49
CA SER A 111 -2.97 -14.50 -0.94
C SER A 111 -2.20 -13.41 -1.68
N GLY A 112 -1.66 -13.73 -2.86
CA GLY A 112 -0.97 -12.75 -3.72
C GLY A 112 0.52 -12.59 -3.43
N ILE A 113 1.15 -13.51 -2.70
CA ILE A 113 2.61 -13.46 -2.46
C ILE A 113 3.36 -13.64 -3.79
N VAL A 114 4.16 -12.63 -4.14
CA VAL A 114 5.10 -12.65 -5.27
C VAL A 114 6.45 -13.19 -4.83
N GLY A 115 6.90 -12.80 -3.63
CA GLY A 115 8.15 -13.25 -3.06
C GLY A 115 8.12 -13.16 -1.53
N TRP A 116 8.68 -14.18 -0.87
CA TRP A 116 8.75 -14.26 0.58
C TRP A 116 10.10 -14.82 1.01
N TRP A 117 10.94 -13.97 1.58
CA TRP A 117 12.26 -14.33 2.10
C TRP A 117 12.20 -14.38 3.61
N THR A 118 12.11 -15.60 4.16
CA THR A 118 11.96 -15.79 5.61
C THR A 118 13.23 -15.39 6.36
N GLY A 119 14.41 -15.76 5.85
CA GLY A 119 15.66 -15.59 6.60
C GLY A 119 16.01 -16.79 7.49
N ASP A 120 15.25 -17.88 7.39
CA ASP A 120 15.52 -19.14 8.10
C ASP A 120 16.66 -19.92 7.45
N ASP A 121 17.88 -19.42 7.66
CA ASP A 121 19.12 -20.03 7.18
C ASP A 121 19.19 -20.17 5.65
N THR A 122 18.42 -19.36 4.93
CA THR A 122 18.38 -19.35 3.47
C THR A 122 18.05 -17.98 2.89
N THR A 123 18.55 -17.70 1.69
CA THR A 123 18.14 -16.55 0.86
C THR A 123 17.10 -16.94 -0.19
N ASN A 124 16.58 -18.16 -0.11
CA ASN A 124 15.56 -18.64 -1.04
C ASN A 124 14.24 -17.92 -0.80
N ASP A 125 13.56 -17.62 -1.91
CA ASP A 125 12.18 -17.19 -1.90
C ASP A 125 11.28 -18.41 -1.69
N ARG A 126 10.35 -18.34 -0.73
CA ARG A 126 9.44 -19.43 -0.38
C ARG A 126 8.46 -19.78 -1.50
N THR A 127 8.21 -18.87 -2.43
CA THR A 127 7.43 -19.16 -3.65
C THR A 127 8.23 -19.92 -4.71
N GLY A 128 9.56 -19.97 -4.57
CA GLY A 128 10.48 -20.69 -5.45
C GLY A 128 11.01 -19.92 -6.66
N ASN A 129 10.62 -18.65 -6.86
CA ASN A 129 10.86 -17.93 -8.12
C ASN A 129 11.85 -16.76 -8.01
N HIS A 130 12.11 -16.28 -6.79
CA HIS A 130 12.86 -15.04 -6.57
C HIS A 130 14.02 -15.15 -5.57
N ASN A 131 14.75 -16.27 -5.56
CA ASN A 131 15.92 -16.45 -4.69
C ASN A 131 16.91 -15.29 -4.82
N MET A 132 17.43 -14.82 -3.69
CA MET A 132 18.39 -13.73 -3.63
C MET A 132 19.83 -14.22 -3.47
N THR A 133 20.78 -13.40 -3.91
CA THR A 133 22.21 -13.60 -3.67
C THR A 133 22.71 -12.64 -2.60
N VAL A 134 23.65 -13.09 -1.78
CA VAL A 134 24.30 -12.28 -0.74
C VAL A 134 25.38 -11.40 -1.37
N VAL A 135 25.43 -10.14 -0.97
CA VAL A 135 26.56 -9.23 -1.18
C VAL A 135 27.19 -8.93 0.18
N GLY A 136 28.49 -9.24 0.32
CA GLY A 136 29.22 -9.10 1.57
C GLY A 136 28.97 -10.26 2.53
N SER A 137 28.71 -9.96 3.81
CA SER A 137 28.42 -10.94 4.86
C SER A 137 27.06 -10.67 5.51
N VAL A 138 26.11 -11.58 5.32
CA VAL A 138 24.76 -11.52 5.88
C VAL A 138 24.50 -12.81 6.66
N PRO A 139 24.96 -12.90 7.92
CA PRO A 139 24.70 -14.08 8.73
C PRO A 139 23.23 -14.14 9.16
N TYR A 140 22.76 -15.34 9.44
CA TYR A 140 21.45 -15.60 10.04
C TYR A 140 21.55 -15.52 11.56
N VAL A 141 20.62 -14.81 12.18
CA VAL A 141 20.51 -14.64 13.64
C VAL A 141 19.05 -14.75 14.05
N ALA A 142 18.77 -14.86 15.36
CA ALA A 142 17.39 -14.92 15.85
C ALA A 142 16.54 -13.75 15.31
N GLY A 143 15.50 -14.10 14.55
CA GLY A 143 14.50 -13.21 13.98
C GLY A 143 13.32 -12.95 14.91
N MET A 144 12.27 -12.32 14.39
CA MET A 144 10.95 -12.36 15.01
C MET A 144 10.40 -13.80 14.88
N VAL A 145 10.48 -14.37 13.68
CA VAL A 145 10.00 -15.71 13.34
C VAL A 145 11.20 -16.55 12.91
N GLY A 146 11.66 -17.46 13.77
CA GLY A 146 12.83 -18.27 13.46
C GLY A 146 14.12 -17.44 13.37
N ASN A 147 14.81 -17.50 12.23
CA ASN A 147 16.00 -16.68 11.97
C ASN A 147 15.70 -15.57 10.95
N GLY A 148 16.43 -14.47 11.06
CA GLY A 148 16.40 -13.34 10.14
C GLY A 148 17.79 -12.98 9.61
N PHE A 149 17.82 -12.11 8.60
CA PHE A 149 19.02 -11.58 7.99
C PHE A 149 19.66 -10.51 8.88
N SER A 150 20.86 -10.75 9.38
CA SER A 150 21.66 -9.71 10.04
C SER A 150 22.35 -8.83 9.00
N LEU A 151 21.93 -7.58 8.92
CA LEU A 151 22.36 -6.60 7.94
C LEU A 151 23.17 -5.50 8.61
N THR A 152 24.34 -5.21 8.04
CA THR A 152 25.21 -4.10 8.47
C THR A 152 25.57 -3.25 7.26
N PRO A 153 26.05 -2.00 7.44
CA PRO A 153 26.41 -1.14 6.32
C PRO A 153 27.30 -1.82 5.28
N GLY A 154 26.85 -1.83 4.02
CA GLY A 154 27.52 -2.47 2.88
C GLY A 154 27.18 -3.96 2.66
N ASN A 155 26.46 -4.62 3.56
CA ASN A 155 26.03 -6.01 3.44
C ASN A 155 24.52 -6.10 3.17
N TYR A 156 24.12 -6.78 2.10
CA TYR A 156 22.73 -6.82 1.65
C TYR A 156 22.43 -8.04 0.77
N LEU A 157 21.16 -8.27 0.49
CA LEU A 157 20.71 -9.25 -0.49
C LEU A 157 20.32 -8.55 -1.78
N THR A 158 20.58 -9.19 -2.91
CA THR A 158 20.24 -8.64 -4.22
C THR A 158 19.69 -9.71 -5.14
N ARG A 159 18.85 -9.28 -6.08
CA ARG A 159 18.43 -10.09 -7.21
C ARG A 159 18.31 -9.23 -8.46
N PRO A 160 18.82 -9.66 -9.62
CA PRO A 160 18.57 -8.97 -10.88
C PRO A 160 17.07 -8.73 -11.12
N HIS A 161 16.77 -7.63 -11.80
CA HIS A 161 15.39 -7.30 -12.18
C HIS A 161 14.72 -8.44 -12.95
N VAL A 162 13.44 -8.68 -12.67
CA VAL A 162 12.55 -9.51 -13.51
C VAL A 162 11.18 -8.85 -13.60
N ALA A 163 10.42 -9.18 -14.63
CA ALA A 163 9.07 -8.63 -14.82
C ALA A 163 8.11 -8.94 -13.66
N ALA A 164 8.22 -10.13 -13.04
CA ALA A 164 7.34 -10.53 -11.94
C ALA A 164 7.48 -9.67 -10.67
N ILE A 165 8.57 -8.92 -10.50
CA ILE A 165 8.75 -7.97 -9.39
C ILE A 165 8.67 -6.50 -9.85
N ALA A 166 8.26 -6.27 -11.10
CA ALA A 166 7.93 -4.95 -11.60
C ALA A 166 6.49 -4.62 -11.18
N LEU A 167 6.31 -4.23 -9.93
CA LEU A 167 5.00 -3.96 -9.33
C LEU A 167 4.40 -2.66 -9.88
N THR A 168 3.75 -2.71 -11.05
CA THR A 168 3.16 -1.53 -11.74
C THR A 168 1.71 -1.24 -11.36
N SER A 169 1.08 -2.14 -10.60
CA SER A 169 -0.30 -2.02 -10.10
C SER A 169 -0.30 -1.99 -8.56
N ALA A 170 -1.41 -2.37 -7.94
CA ALA A 170 -1.49 -2.48 -6.50
C ALA A 170 -0.48 -3.51 -5.96
N TYR A 171 0.06 -3.25 -4.77
CA TYR A 171 1.03 -4.14 -4.13
C TYR A 171 1.11 -3.88 -2.63
N THR A 172 1.74 -4.82 -1.92
CA THR A 172 2.15 -4.65 -0.53
C THR A 172 3.59 -5.12 -0.34
N ILE A 173 4.36 -4.38 0.45
CA ILE A 173 5.70 -4.79 0.91
C ILE A 173 5.66 -4.76 2.43
N GLU A 174 6.07 -5.83 3.09
CA GLU A 174 6.13 -5.91 4.55
C GLU A 174 7.37 -6.66 5.04
N ALA A 175 7.79 -6.34 6.26
CA ALA A 175 8.87 -7.03 6.94
C ALA A 175 8.78 -6.83 8.46
N TRP A 176 9.29 -7.81 9.20
CA TRP A 176 9.74 -7.60 10.57
C TRP A 176 11.14 -7.00 10.56
N VAL A 177 11.35 -5.93 11.33
CA VAL A 177 12.66 -5.31 11.48
C VAL A 177 13.02 -5.01 12.93
N LYS A 178 14.29 -5.20 13.28
CA LYS A 178 14.89 -4.77 14.53
C LYS A 178 16.14 -3.96 14.22
N VAL A 179 15.98 -2.64 14.16
CA VAL A 179 17.05 -1.72 13.74
C VAL A 179 17.91 -1.25 14.92
N THR A 180 19.22 -1.18 14.71
CA THR A 180 20.18 -0.57 15.65
C THR A 180 20.46 0.89 15.30
N ALA A 181 20.16 1.29 14.06
CA ALA A 181 20.11 2.67 13.59
C ALA A 181 19.05 2.82 12.50
N THR A 182 18.34 3.95 12.47
CA THR A 182 17.33 4.25 11.44
C THR A 182 17.96 4.90 10.20
N GLY A 183 17.16 5.11 9.16
CA GLY A 183 17.59 5.71 7.90
C GLY A 183 17.97 4.71 6.81
N GLY A 184 17.98 3.42 7.12
CA GLY A 184 18.36 2.36 6.19
C GLY A 184 17.20 1.80 5.36
N ARG A 185 17.53 1.31 4.16
CA ARG A 185 16.60 0.61 3.24
C ARG A 185 16.25 -0.78 3.74
N ILE A 186 14.97 -1.11 3.79
CA ILE A 186 14.50 -2.47 4.07
C ILE A 186 14.37 -3.22 2.75
N VAL A 187 13.55 -2.70 1.84
CA VAL A 187 13.40 -3.16 0.44
C VAL A 187 13.60 -1.97 -0.48
N ASP A 188 14.41 -2.11 -1.52
CA ASP A 188 14.65 -1.06 -2.51
C ASP A 188 14.62 -1.65 -3.93
N HIS A 189 13.80 -1.05 -4.78
CA HIS A 189 13.76 -1.29 -6.22
C HIS A 189 13.65 0.04 -6.96
N ILE A 190 14.43 1.04 -6.55
CA ILE A 190 14.56 2.32 -7.26
C ILE A 190 15.97 2.49 -7.80
N THR A 191 16.14 3.43 -8.73
CA THR A 191 17.47 3.99 -8.95
C THR A 191 17.80 4.92 -7.80
N ALA A 192 18.96 4.77 -7.17
CA ALA A 192 19.37 5.60 -6.04
C ALA A 192 19.21 7.09 -6.37
N SER A 193 18.52 7.81 -5.49
CA SER A 193 18.15 9.23 -5.64
C SER A 193 17.18 9.56 -6.77
N ILE A 194 16.62 8.58 -7.47
CA ILE A 194 15.61 8.75 -8.53
C ILE A 194 14.36 7.95 -8.15
N PRO A 195 13.24 8.59 -7.81
CA PRO A 195 12.03 7.91 -7.37
C PRO A 195 11.25 7.33 -8.57
N ASN A 196 11.77 6.23 -9.13
CA ASN A 196 11.26 5.56 -10.35
C ASN A 196 10.88 4.09 -10.14
N GLY A 197 10.44 3.76 -8.92
CA GLY A 197 10.14 2.40 -8.48
C GLY A 197 9.48 2.41 -7.12
N TYR A 198 9.62 1.32 -6.38
CA TYR A 198 9.09 1.20 -5.02
C TYR A 198 10.22 0.96 -4.01
N LEU A 199 9.98 1.36 -2.77
CA LEU A 199 10.85 1.03 -1.64
C LEU A 199 10.09 1.09 -0.33
N LEU A 200 10.63 0.41 0.68
CA LEU A 200 10.27 0.52 2.09
C LEU A 200 11.55 0.76 2.90
N ASP A 201 11.56 1.80 3.73
CA ASP A 201 12.70 2.17 4.56
C ASP A 201 12.31 2.77 5.93
N THR A 202 13.34 3.15 6.69
CA THR A 202 13.21 3.74 8.02
C THR A 202 13.66 5.21 8.09
N TYR A 203 13.62 5.94 6.96
CA TYR A 203 14.22 7.27 6.89
C TYR A 203 13.27 8.42 7.25
N PRO A 204 13.74 9.42 8.03
CA PRO A 204 15.03 9.43 8.73
C PRO A 204 15.02 8.56 9.98
N GLN A 205 13.84 8.35 10.57
CA GLN A 205 13.66 7.65 11.85
C GLN A 205 12.33 6.90 12.01
N ASN A 206 11.50 6.89 10.97
CA ASN A 206 10.16 6.31 10.96
C ASN A 206 9.95 5.52 9.67
N VAL A 207 8.86 4.76 9.58
CA VAL A 207 8.53 4.04 8.35
C VAL A 207 8.29 5.02 7.20
N ARG A 208 8.86 4.75 6.04
CA ARG A 208 8.60 5.52 4.83
C ARG A 208 8.63 4.59 3.62
N ALA A 209 7.79 4.89 2.64
CA ALA A 209 7.72 4.17 1.39
C ALA A 209 7.62 5.13 0.20
N TYR A 210 8.12 4.68 -0.95
CA TYR A 210 7.89 5.35 -2.24
C TYR A 210 7.06 4.46 -3.15
N ALA A 211 6.21 5.11 -3.93
CA ALA A 211 5.57 4.54 -5.12
C ALA A 211 5.81 5.54 -6.25
N GLY A 212 6.72 5.22 -7.18
CA GLY A 212 7.16 6.17 -8.20
C GLY A 212 7.66 7.46 -7.55
N THR A 213 7.13 8.60 -7.99
CA THR A 213 7.55 9.94 -7.59
C THR A 213 6.97 10.42 -6.26
N VAL A 214 6.01 9.70 -5.67
CA VAL A 214 5.39 10.06 -4.38
C VAL A 214 5.93 9.21 -3.23
N PHE A 215 5.82 9.73 -2.01
CA PHE A 215 6.17 9.00 -0.80
C PHE A 215 5.15 9.23 0.31
N ALA A 216 4.95 8.19 1.13
CA ALA A 216 4.25 8.28 2.40
C ALA A 216 5.26 8.04 3.52
N GLY A 217 5.17 8.84 4.59
CA GLY A 217 6.00 8.71 5.78
C GLY A 217 5.13 8.61 7.01
N GLY A 218 5.54 7.80 7.97
CA GLY A 218 4.91 7.72 9.28
C GLY A 218 5.29 8.90 10.16
N THR A 219 4.74 8.93 11.38
CA THR A 219 5.02 10.00 12.35
C THR A 219 5.76 9.48 13.57
N THR A 220 5.62 8.19 13.88
CA THR A 220 6.25 7.59 15.06
C THR A 220 7.70 7.22 14.80
N THR A 221 8.62 7.78 15.60
CA THR A 221 10.02 7.35 15.64
C THR A 221 10.13 5.89 16.08
N LEU A 222 10.87 5.09 15.33
CA LEU A 222 11.12 3.69 15.67
C LEU A 222 12.04 3.60 16.88
N ALA A 223 11.58 2.91 17.93
CA ALA A 223 12.43 2.54 19.03
C ALA A 223 13.51 1.56 18.54
N LEU A 224 14.78 1.90 18.76
CA LEU A 224 15.92 1.06 18.40
C LEU A 224 15.94 -0.22 19.23
N ASN A 225 16.50 -1.29 18.66
CA ASN A 225 16.62 -2.60 19.30
C ASN A 225 15.28 -3.22 19.73
N THR A 226 14.19 -2.78 19.12
CA THR A 226 12.84 -3.32 19.30
C THR A 226 12.32 -3.81 17.96
N TRP A 227 11.58 -4.91 17.97
CA TRP A 227 10.92 -5.41 16.78
C TRP A 227 9.75 -4.50 16.39
N HIS A 228 9.70 -4.14 15.12
CA HIS A 228 8.54 -3.49 14.49
C HIS A 228 8.16 -4.29 13.25
N HIS A 229 6.86 -4.43 13.01
CA HIS A 229 6.33 -4.88 11.73
C HIS A 229 6.03 -3.65 10.88
N LEU A 230 6.70 -3.50 9.74
CA LEU A 230 6.54 -2.34 8.87
C LEU A 230 5.97 -2.77 7.53
N ALA A 231 5.01 -2.01 7.01
CA ALA A 231 4.43 -2.29 5.71
C ALA A 231 4.19 -1.03 4.88
N ALA A 232 4.28 -1.18 3.56
CA ALA A 232 3.83 -0.24 2.55
C ALA A 232 2.72 -0.91 1.73
N VAL A 233 1.58 -0.24 1.57
CA VAL A 233 0.45 -0.71 0.77
C VAL A 233 0.15 0.33 -0.29
N PHE A 234 0.18 -0.07 -1.55
CA PHE A 234 -0.30 0.75 -2.66
C PHE A 234 -1.55 0.11 -3.25
N ASP A 235 -2.66 0.86 -3.30
CA ASP A 235 -3.97 0.37 -3.76
C ASP A 235 -4.35 0.84 -5.18
N GLY A 236 -3.40 1.38 -5.95
CA GLY A 236 -3.66 1.87 -7.31
C GLY A 236 -3.52 0.78 -8.37
N ASP A 237 -4.59 0.55 -9.12
CA ASP A 237 -4.59 -0.38 -10.26
C ASP A 237 -4.01 0.26 -11.52
N ALA A 238 -3.21 -0.49 -12.28
CA ALA A 238 -2.61 0.00 -13.52
C ALA A 238 -3.67 0.58 -14.46
N ILE A 239 -3.45 1.80 -14.95
CA ILE A 239 -4.30 2.38 -16.00
C ILE A 239 -4.03 1.57 -17.29
N ASP A 240 -5.09 0.98 -17.86
CA ASP A 240 -5.09 0.27 -19.15
C ASP A 240 -4.07 -0.88 -19.29
N GLY A 241 -3.60 -1.46 -18.18
CA GLY A 241 -2.55 -2.50 -18.19
C GLY A 241 -1.18 -2.00 -18.68
N GLY A 242 -1.01 -0.67 -18.77
CA GLY A 242 0.23 -0.03 -19.17
C GLY A 242 1.25 0.11 -18.03
N PRO A 243 2.51 0.46 -18.35
CA PRO A 243 3.57 0.66 -17.37
C PRO A 243 3.39 1.93 -16.52
N ASP A 244 2.42 2.78 -16.87
CA ASP A 244 2.29 4.15 -16.36
C ASP A 244 1.73 4.22 -14.93
N GLY A 245 1.51 3.08 -14.26
CA GLY A 245 1.10 3.04 -12.86
C GLY A 245 -0.34 3.49 -12.65
N GLY A 246 -0.98 2.95 -11.61
CA GLY A 246 -2.34 3.33 -11.25
C GLY A 246 -2.48 4.71 -10.61
N VAL A 247 -3.70 5.25 -10.62
CA VAL A 247 -4.08 6.25 -9.60
C VAL A 247 -4.51 5.47 -8.35
N GLY A 248 -3.91 5.78 -7.21
CA GLY A 248 -4.23 5.10 -5.96
C GLY A 248 -3.67 5.84 -4.76
N THR A 249 -3.59 5.13 -3.64
CA THR A 249 -3.16 5.63 -2.35
C THR A 249 -2.02 4.77 -1.85
N LEU A 250 -0.89 5.40 -1.54
CA LEU A 250 0.22 4.76 -0.84
C LEU A 250 0.05 5.00 0.66
N LYS A 251 0.04 3.92 1.44
CA LYS A 251 -0.12 3.90 2.89
C LYS A 251 1.09 3.22 3.52
N VAL A 252 1.52 3.72 4.68
CA VAL A 252 2.55 3.07 5.49
C VAL A 252 1.99 2.71 6.86
N TYR A 253 2.37 1.52 7.31
CA TYR A 253 1.90 0.94 8.56
C TYR A 253 3.08 0.57 9.46
N ARG A 254 2.85 0.69 10.77
CA ARG A 254 3.73 0.17 11.81
C ARG A 254 2.89 -0.66 12.77
N ASN A 255 3.28 -1.91 13.00
CA ASN A 255 2.62 -2.84 13.90
C ASN A 255 1.11 -2.99 13.61
N GLY A 256 0.75 -3.02 12.32
CA GLY A 256 -0.64 -3.07 11.86
C GLY A 256 -1.44 -1.76 12.02
N ILE A 257 -0.82 -0.66 12.44
CA ILE A 257 -1.46 0.65 12.59
C ILE A 257 -1.05 1.57 11.45
N LEU A 258 -2.02 2.25 10.82
CA LEU A 258 -1.76 3.26 9.78
C LEU A 258 -0.99 4.46 10.37
N GLU A 259 0.16 4.79 9.78
CA GLU A 259 1.02 5.88 10.24
C GLU A 259 1.05 7.08 9.28
N GLY A 260 0.76 6.85 7.99
CA GLY A 260 0.83 7.88 6.97
C GLY A 260 0.23 7.42 5.65
N THR A 261 -0.25 8.39 4.85
CA THR A 261 -0.90 8.13 3.56
C THR A 261 -0.69 9.28 2.60
N VAL A 262 -0.63 8.98 1.30
CA VAL A 262 -0.59 9.97 0.22
C VAL A 262 -1.32 9.42 -1.00
N THR A 263 -2.04 10.29 -1.72
CA THR A 263 -2.55 9.95 -3.05
C THR A 263 -1.41 9.95 -4.05
N ALA A 264 -1.25 8.86 -4.78
CA ALA A 264 -0.31 8.71 -5.88
C ALA A 264 -1.07 8.83 -7.21
N THR A 265 -0.59 9.70 -8.09
CA THR A 265 -1.05 9.75 -9.49
C THR A 265 0.05 9.20 -10.37
N SER A 266 -0.18 8.04 -11.00
CA SER A 266 0.72 7.47 -12.01
C SER A 266 2.16 7.27 -11.49
N PRO A 267 2.40 6.38 -10.51
CA PRO A 267 3.75 6.02 -10.15
C PRO A 267 4.30 5.13 -11.28
N ALA A 268 4.91 5.74 -12.29
CA ALA A 268 5.72 5.01 -13.26
C ALA A 268 6.89 4.36 -12.49
N VAL A 269 6.70 3.09 -12.13
CA VAL A 269 7.63 2.27 -11.35
C VAL A 269 8.46 1.36 -12.25
N THR A 270 8.69 1.80 -13.50
CA THR A 270 9.54 1.06 -14.43
C THR A 270 10.99 1.48 -14.26
N ASN A 271 11.76 0.67 -13.55
CA ASN A 271 13.20 0.66 -13.66
C ASN A 271 13.70 -0.79 -13.69
N THR A 272 14.92 -0.98 -14.19
CA THR A 272 15.56 -2.29 -14.33
C THR A 272 16.63 -2.52 -13.28
N LYS A 273 16.60 -1.77 -12.16
CA LYS A 273 17.57 -1.99 -11.08
C LYS A 273 17.29 -3.31 -10.38
N PRO A 274 18.31 -3.92 -9.74
CA PRO A 274 18.08 -5.08 -8.89
C PRO A 274 17.09 -4.76 -7.78
N LEU A 275 16.27 -5.75 -7.39
CA LEU A 275 15.60 -5.71 -6.09
C LEU A 275 16.64 -6.00 -5.01
N ARG A 276 16.63 -5.20 -3.95
CA ARG A 276 17.54 -5.36 -2.82
C ARG A 276 16.79 -5.40 -1.50
N ILE A 277 17.27 -6.24 -0.60
CA ILE A 277 16.94 -6.18 0.82
C ILE A 277 18.16 -5.65 1.56
N GLY A 278 18.02 -4.51 2.23
CA GLY A 278 19.05 -3.96 3.09
C GLY A 278 19.96 -2.87 2.48
N ALA A 279 19.78 -2.46 1.23
CA ALA A 279 20.56 -1.37 0.63
C ALA A 279 19.87 -0.73 -0.59
N ASP A 280 20.25 0.50 -0.95
CA ASP A 280 19.83 1.13 -2.20
C ASP A 280 20.53 0.52 -3.44
N SER A 281 20.19 0.99 -4.65
CA SER A 281 20.80 0.47 -5.89
C SER A 281 22.31 0.70 -6.05
N ASN A 282 22.92 1.58 -5.25
CA ASN A 282 24.37 1.81 -5.23
C ASN A 282 25.07 0.98 -4.13
N GLY A 283 24.31 0.28 -3.29
CA GLY A 283 24.83 -0.50 -2.17
C GLY A 283 25.06 0.35 -0.92
N ALA A 284 24.51 1.57 -0.91
CA ALA A 284 24.57 2.53 0.18
C ALA A 284 23.23 2.58 0.94
N ASN A 285 23.09 3.54 1.86
CA ASN A 285 21.89 3.75 2.68
C ASN A 285 21.38 2.45 3.32
N SER A 286 22.32 1.64 3.80
CA SER A 286 22.05 0.27 4.20
C SER A 286 21.23 0.19 5.49
N LEU A 287 20.45 -0.88 5.62
CA LEU A 287 19.90 -1.25 6.91
C LEU A 287 21.03 -1.59 7.89
N ASN A 288 20.86 -1.18 9.14
CA ASN A 288 21.68 -1.62 10.23
C ASN A 288 20.79 -2.27 11.29
N GLY A 289 20.77 -3.60 11.32
CA GLY A 289 19.83 -4.36 12.14
C GLY A 289 19.50 -5.72 11.57
N ILE A 290 18.32 -6.24 11.93
CA ILE A 290 17.81 -7.52 11.47
C ILE A 290 16.57 -7.26 10.62
N ALA A 291 16.49 -7.90 9.45
CA ALA A 291 15.27 -7.99 8.65
C ALA A 291 14.82 -9.45 8.59
N ASP A 292 13.53 -9.68 8.72
CA ASP A 292 12.94 -11.00 8.85
C ASP A 292 11.57 -11.02 8.16
N GLU A 293 11.18 -12.17 7.61
CA GLU A 293 9.88 -12.38 6.97
C GLU A 293 9.55 -11.38 5.84
N VAL A 294 10.57 -10.92 5.11
CA VAL A 294 10.39 -9.91 4.05
C VAL A 294 9.49 -10.46 2.96
N THR A 295 8.35 -9.83 2.74
CA THR A 295 7.31 -10.33 1.82
C THR A 295 6.81 -9.24 0.90
N ILE A 296 6.59 -9.60 -0.37
CA ILE A 296 6.01 -8.76 -1.41
C ILE A 296 4.74 -9.44 -1.91
N TYR A 297 3.65 -8.68 -2.03
CA TYR A 297 2.37 -9.11 -2.55
C TYR A 297 2.00 -8.29 -3.79
N ASP A 298 1.29 -8.90 -4.75
CA ASP A 298 0.75 -8.27 -5.97
C ASP A 298 -0.62 -7.61 -5.79
N ARG A 299 -1.00 -7.38 -4.53
CA ARG A 299 -2.27 -6.76 -4.16
C ARG A 299 -2.13 -5.92 -2.89
N PRO A 300 -3.09 -5.04 -2.60
CA PRO A 300 -3.12 -4.35 -1.34
C PRO A 300 -3.61 -5.31 -0.24
N LEU A 301 -2.87 -5.39 0.86
CA LEU A 301 -3.35 -6.02 2.08
C LEU A 301 -4.22 -5.05 2.87
N SER A 302 -5.27 -5.58 3.47
CA SER A 302 -6.12 -4.85 4.40
C SER A 302 -5.43 -4.64 5.75
N GLU A 303 -5.92 -3.67 6.52
CA GLU A 303 -5.43 -3.44 7.88
C GLU A 303 -5.62 -4.67 8.78
N ALA A 304 -6.71 -5.42 8.59
CA ALA A 304 -6.97 -6.66 9.32
C ALA A 304 -5.92 -7.74 9.03
N GLU A 305 -5.53 -7.91 7.75
CA GLU A 305 -4.47 -8.86 7.36
C GLU A 305 -3.10 -8.45 7.94
N LEU A 306 -2.74 -7.17 7.85
CA LEU A 306 -1.49 -6.66 8.43
C LEU A 306 -1.48 -6.85 9.96
N LYS A 307 -2.60 -6.59 10.63
CA LYS A 307 -2.75 -6.78 12.06
C LYS A 307 -2.72 -8.25 12.46
N ALA A 308 -3.25 -9.15 11.64
CA ALA A 308 -3.16 -10.60 11.85
C ALA A 308 -1.69 -11.08 11.77
N ILE A 309 -0.93 -10.62 10.77
CA ILE A 309 0.51 -10.92 10.65
C ILE A 309 1.26 -10.38 11.88
N PHE A 310 1.01 -9.13 12.27
CA PHE A 310 1.63 -8.54 13.45
C PHE A 310 1.32 -9.32 14.74
N ASN A 311 0.05 -9.67 14.95
CA ASN A 311 -0.41 -10.37 16.14
C ASN A 311 0.09 -11.82 16.24
N ALA A 312 0.38 -12.46 15.10
CA ALA A 312 1.04 -13.77 15.11
C ALA A 312 2.43 -13.71 15.76
N GLY A 313 3.09 -12.53 15.72
CA GLY A 313 4.38 -12.32 16.36
C GLY A 313 5.39 -13.39 15.96
N ALA A 314 5.99 -14.04 16.95
CA ALA A 314 7.01 -15.07 16.73
C ALA A 314 6.48 -16.37 16.09
N LEU A 315 5.17 -16.56 16.05
CA LEU A 315 4.57 -17.70 15.35
C LEU A 315 4.54 -17.47 13.83
N GLY A 316 4.54 -16.20 13.41
CA GLY A 316 4.64 -15.81 12.00
C GLY A 316 3.49 -16.27 11.11
N LYS A 317 3.74 -16.19 9.80
CA LYS A 317 2.88 -16.77 8.77
C LYS A 317 3.16 -18.27 8.65
N CYS A 318 2.13 -19.08 8.39
CA CYS A 318 2.30 -20.52 8.19
C CYS A 318 3.14 -20.80 6.93
N LYS A 319 4.15 -21.69 7.04
CA LYS A 319 5.15 -22.01 6.01
C LYS A 319 4.84 -23.32 5.30
#